data_AF-A0A9E5XWF6-F1
#
_entry.id   AF-A0A9E5XWF6-F1
#
_cell.length_a   1.000
_cell.length_b   1.000
_cell.length_c   1.000
_cell.angle_alpha   90.00
_cell.angle_beta   90.00
_cell.angle_gamma   90.00
#
_symmetry.space_group_name_H-M   'P 1'
#
loop_
_entity.id
_entity.type
_entity.pdbx_description
1 polymer ?
#
loop_
_entity_poly.entity_id
_entity_poly.type
_entity_poly.pdbx_seq_one_letter_code
_entity_poly.pdbx_strand_id
1 'polypeptide(L)'
;MYNNLAQEENYEKLSELLGISKDTVEHYLGFEIKPNINERIFIRSFDEFTRIVDSTTLKKISYDTYKETFKEQEFDYPQHIIYVKADRPDVLKPLNRFFDNLLGDLPLFQKRKNNALKLYDSRINYILQTIAQTDSLRKAINNAIENMGKGGANGKGNNIIVGGTQIKFPEKEYDLFQEKKKLVENLTKLKGMKIEADKILLLNSYFPDNAPVYSPFWQNYKLSFVVTMLILLLLIFYFIDLLTYLNRKYHSALNGKEK
;
A
#
# COMPACT_ATOMS: atom_id res chain seq x y z
N MET A 1 5.08 11.95 -18.61
CA MET A 1 5.39 13.39 -18.52
C MET A 1 6.73 13.64 -17.82
N TYR A 2 6.90 13.34 -16.53
CA TYR A 2 8.20 13.53 -15.84
C TYR A 2 9.37 12.78 -16.49
N ASN A 3 9.17 11.52 -16.90
CA ASN A 3 10.21 10.75 -17.59
C ASN A 3 10.56 11.32 -18.97
N ASN A 4 9.59 11.91 -19.68
CA ASN A 4 9.83 12.52 -20.98
C ASN A 4 10.67 13.78 -20.81
N LEU A 5 10.38 14.59 -19.79
CA LEU A 5 11.17 15.79 -19.49
C LEU A 5 12.61 15.46 -19.07
N ALA A 6 12.81 14.38 -18.31
CA ALA A 6 14.15 13.89 -17.97
C ALA A 6 14.91 13.35 -19.19
N GLN A 7 14.21 12.71 -20.14
CA GLN A 7 14.79 12.21 -21.39
C GLN A 7 15.08 13.31 -22.42
N GLU A 8 14.28 14.37 -22.42
CA GLU A 8 14.44 15.55 -23.29
C GLU A 8 15.45 16.57 -22.72
N GLU A 9 16.12 16.24 -21.60
CA GLU A 9 17.08 17.12 -20.88
C GLU A 9 16.49 18.51 -20.54
N ASN A 10 15.17 18.60 -20.42
CA ASN A 10 14.47 19.85 -20.10
C ASN A 10 14.43 20.05 -18.58
N TYR A 11 15.61 20.19 -17.99
CA TYR A 11 15.80 20.30 -16.55
C TYR A 11 15.24 21.59 -15.95
N GLU A 12 15.05 22.64 -16.77
CA GLU A 12 14.43 23.90 -16.34
C GLU A 12 12.94 23.69 -16.02
N LYS A 13 12.19 23.09 -16.95
CA LYS A 13 10.78 22.78 -16.73
C LYS A 13 10.56 21.70 -15.67
N LEU A 14 11.48 20.74 -15.57
CA LEU A 14 11.45 19.70 -14.53
C LEU A 14 11.75 20.29 -13.14
N SER A 15 12.66 21.26 -13.05
CA SER A 15 12.97 22.02 -11.83
C SER A 15 11.78 22.83 -11.34
N GLU A 16 11.07 23.52 -12.23
CA GLU A 16 9.85 24.26 -11.88
C GLU A 16 8.73 23.35 -11.37
N LEU A 17 8.50 22.22 -12.04
CA LEU A 17 7.44 21.28 -11.66
C LEU A 17 7.72 20.59 -10.32
N LEU A 18 8.99 20.26 -10.04
CA LEU A 18 9.39 19.59 -8.80
C LEU A 18 9.67 20.56 -7.65
N GLY A 19 9.89 21.85 -7.93
CA GLY A 19 10.28 22.84 -6.92
C GLY A 19 11.67 22.57 -6.34
N ILE A 20 12.58 22.01 -7.13
CA ILE A 20 13.93 21.59 -6.74
C ILE A 20 14.94 22.28 -7.67
N SER A 21 16.16 22.56 -7.19
CA SER A 21 17.18 23.24 -8.00
C SER A 21 17.55 22.45 -9.26
N LYS A 22 17.87 23.16 -10.33
CA LYS A 22 18.28 22.58 -11.62
C LYS A 22 19.46 21.60 -11.47
N ASP A 23 20.49 21.98 -10.72
CA ASP A 23 21.66 21.14 -10.40
C ASP A 23 21.27 19.78 -9.81
N THR A 24 20.26 19.75 -8.93
CA THR A 24 19.76 18.51 -8.33
C THR A 24 18.90 17.69 -9.29
N VAL A 25 18.22 18.35 -10.22
CA VAL A 25 17.28 17.72 -11.16
C VAL A 25 17.99 17.07 -12.34
N GLU A 26 19.16 17.60 -12.73
CA GLU A 26 20.05 17.01 -13.74
C GLU A 26 20.48 15.58 -13.39
N HIS A 27 20.51 15.27 -12.09
CA HIS A 27 20.88 13.98 -11.53
C HIS A 27 19.74 12.95 -11.50
N TYR A 28 18.50 13.33 -11.86
CA TYR A 28 17.38 12.40 -11.94
C TYR A 28 17.32 11.67 -13.29
N LEU A 29 17.33 10.35 -13.24
CA LEU A 29 17.29 9.46 -14.41
C LEU A 29 15.87 8.99 -14.75
N GLY A 30 14.94 9.01 -13.79
CA GLY A 30 13.54 8.69 -14.05
C GLY A 30 12.73 8.30 -12.82
N PHE A 31 11.41 8.24 -13.03
CA PHE A 31 10.39 7.93 -12.04
C PHE A 31 9.55 6.76 -12.51
N GLU A 32 9.24 5.83 -11.61
CA GLU A 32 8.38 4.69 -11.90
C GLU A 32 7.44 4.45 -10.72
N ILE A 33 6.14 4.33 -10.99
CA ILE A 33 5.14 4.03 -9.96
C ILE A 33 4.71 2.59 -10.19
N LYS A 34 4.89 1.74 -9.19
CA LYS A 34 4.44 0.34 -9.23
C LYS A 34 3.50 0.07 -8.08
N PRO A 35 2.52 -0.83 -8.25
CA PRO A 35 1.73 -1.29 -7.12
C PRO A 35 2.61 -1.96 -6.07
N ASN A 36 2.26 -1.79 -4.79
CA ASN A 36 2.89 -2.52 -3.69
C ASN A 36 2.34 -3.95 -3.66
N ILE A 37 3.02 -4.87 -4.33
CA ILE A 37 2.62 -6.28 -4.43
C ILE A 37 3.25 -7.03 -3.25
N ASN A 38 2.47 -7.20 -2.17
CA ASN A 38 2.86 -8.00 -1.01
C ASN A 38 1.78 -9.05 -0.69
N GLU A 39 2.21 -10.28 -0.38
CA GLU A 39 1.30 -11.38 -0.01
C GLU A 39 0.31 -10.98 1.08
N ARG A 40 0.76 -10.20 2.08
CA ARG A 40 -0.11 -9.74 3.17
C ARG A 40 -1.24 -8.83 2.67
N ILE A 41 -1.00 -8.05 1.63
CA ILE A 41 -2.00 -7.17 1.03
C ILE A 41 -3.05 -8.01 0.29
N PHE A 42 -2.63 -9.05 -0.44
CA PHE A 42 -3.56 -9.98 -1.09
C PHE A 42 -4.43 -10.74 -0.09
N ILE A 43 -3.85 -11.24 0.99
CA ILE A 43 -4.59 -11.93 2.05
C ILE A 43 -5.65 -11.02 2.65
N ARG A 44 -5.30 -9.76 2.96
CA ARG A 44 -6.24 -8.79 3.52
C ARG A 44 -7.35 -8.42 2.52
N SER A 45 -6.97 -8.17 1.27
CA SER A 45 -7.90 -7.87 0.17
C SER A 45 -8.88 -9.03 -0.06
N PHE A 46 -8.40 -10.27 0.04
CA PHE A 46 -9.24 -11.46 -0.06
C PHE A 46 -10.19 -11.60 1.14
N ASP A 47 -9.73 -11.37 2.38
CA ASP A 47 -10.59 -11.36 3.57
C ASP A 47 -11.71 -10.31 3.45
N GLU A 48 -11.40 -9.10 2.99
CA GLU A 48 -12.41 -8.06 2.72
C GLU A 48 -13.39 -8.48 1.62
N PHE A 49 -12.89 -9.04 0.52
CA PHE A 49 -13.72 -9.61 -0.55
C PHE A 49 -14.68 -10.68 -0.01
N THR A 50 -14.20 -11.57 0.87
CA THR A 50 -15.05 -12.61 1.47
C THR A 50 -16.15 -12.09 2.39
N ARG A 51 -16.05 -10.85 2.87
CA ARG A 51 -17.09 -10.23 3.71
C ARG A 51 -18.19 -9.56 2.90
N ILE A 52 -17.93 -9.24 1.64
CA ILE A 52 -18.85 -8.53 0.75
C ILE A 52 -19.59 -9.50 -0.17
N VAL A 53 -18.94 -10.61 -0.52
CA VAL A 53 -19.44 -11.57 -1.51
C VAL A 53 -20.26 -12.67 -0.84
N ASP A 54 -21.39 -13.03 -1.46
CA ASP A 54 -22.26 -14.09 -0.97
C ASP A 54 -21.57 -15.46 -0.87
N SER A 55 -21.98 -16.25 0.14
CA SER A 55 -21.42 -17.58 0.42
C SER A 55 -21.45 -18.55 -0.77
N THR A 56 -22.40 -18.38 -1.69
CA THR A 56 -22.55 -19.19 -2.92
C THR A 56 -21.45 -18.90 -3.93
N THR A 57 -21.00 -17.65 -4.01
CA THR A 57 -19.93 -17.19 -4.90
C THR A 57 -18.57 -17.49 -4.29
N LEU A 58 -18.42 -17.37 -2.97
CA LEU A 58 -17.18 -17.71 -2.25
C LEU A 58 -16.79 -19.18 -2.39
N LYS A 59 -17.76 -20.09 -2.48
CA LYS A 59 -17.49 -21.52 -2.73
C LYS A 59 -16.84 -21.80 -4.09
N LYS A 60 -16.92 -20.84 -5.03
CA LYS A 60 -16.43 -21.00 -6.41
C LYS A 60 -15.09 -20.29 -6.66
N ILE A 61 -14.61 -19.48 -5.72
CA ILE A 61 -13.40 -18.66 -5.89
C ILE A 61 -12.39 -19.06 -4.82
N SER A 62 -11.30 -19.70 -5.23
CA SER A 62 -10.16 -19.96 -4.35
C SER A 62 -9.28 -18.71 -4.20
N TYR A 63 -8.45 -18.67 -3.16
CA TYR A 63 -7.47 -17.60 -2.97
C TYR A 63 -6.52 -17.49 -4.17
N ASP A 64 -6.05 -18.62 -4.71
CA ASP A 64 -5.13 -18.63 -5.84
C ASP A 64 -5.78 -18.07 -7.12
N THR A 65 -7.04 -18.44 -7.39
CA THR A 65 -7.80 -17.88 -8.52
C THR A 65 -8.04 -16.39 -8.34
N TYR A 66 -8.39 -15.94 -7.13
CA TYR A 66 -8.53 -14.52 -6.81
C TYR A 66 -7.22 -13.76 -7.05
N LYS A 67 -6.10 -14.30 -6.57
CA LYS A 67 -4.78 -13.69 -6.69
C LYS A 67 -4.33 -13.53 -8.14
N GLU A 68 -4.54 -14.55 -8.98
CA GLU A 68 -4.21 -14.49 -10.41
C GLU A 68 -5.09 -13.46 -11.13
N THR A 69 -6.41 -13.47 -10.92
CA THR A 69 -7.31 -12.46 -11.50
C THR A 69 -6.99 -11.04 -11.04
N PHE A 70 -6.64 -10.85 -9.77
CA PHE A 70 -6.31 -9.54 -9.21
C PHE A 70 -4.97 -9.00 -9.76
N LYS A 71 -4.00 -9.89 -10.03
CA LYS A 71 -2.75 -9.51 -10.70
C LYS A 71 -2.97 -9.08 -12.14
N GLU A 72 -3.83 -9.78 -12.88
CA GLU A 72 -4.13 -9.50 -14.29
C GLU A 72 -4.91 -8.19 -14.51
N GLN A 73 -5.62 -7.70 -13.49
CA GLN A 73 -6.46 -6.50 -13.59
C GLN A 73 -5.75 -5.17 -13.31
N GLU A 74 -4.43 -5.16 -13.08
CA GLU A 74 -3.46 -4.03 -13.03
C GLU A 74 -3.80 -2.66 -12.37
N PHE A 75 -5.03 -2.37 -11.92
CA PHE A 75 -5.47 -0.96 -11.87
C PHE A 75 -5.91 -0.39 -10.52
N ASP A 76 -6.18 -1.19 -9.48
CA ASP A 76 -6.70 -0.62 -8.20
C ASP A 76 -6.01 -1.19 -6.95
N TYR A 77 -4.68 -1.09 -6.92
CA TYR A 77 -3.94 -1.41 -5.70
C TYR A 77 -4.07 -0.28 -4.67
N PRO A 78 -4.40 -0.58 -3.40
CA PRO A 78 -4.57 0.45 -2.36
C PRO A 78 -3.25 1.12 -1.97
N GLN A 79 -2.11 0.54 -2.36
CA GLN A 79 -0.77 1.04 -2.05
C GLN A 79 0.10 0.99 -3.28
N HIS A 80 0.84 2.07 -3.51
CA HIS A 80 1.80 2.21 -4.60
C HIS A 80 3.17 2.58 -4.04
N ILE A 81 4.21 2.08 -4.70
CA ILE A 81 5.61 2.41 -4.43
C ILE A 81 6.09 3.30 -5.57
N ILE A 82 6.65 4.45 -5.20
CA ILE A 82 7.30 5.36 -6.14
C ILE A 82 8.80 5.03 -6.13
N TYR A 83 9.29 4.51 -7.25
CA TYR A 83 10.70 4.31 -7.52
C TYR A 83 11.25 5.54 -8.20
N VAL A 84 12.37 6.05 -7.68
CA VAL A 84 13.10 7.16 -8.26
C VAL A 84 14.51 6.68 -8.55
N LYS A 85 14.97 6.91 -9.77
CA LYS A 85 16.33 6.63 -10.20
C LYS A 85 17.10 7.94 -10.26
N ALA A 86 18.22 7.99 -9.59
CA ALA A 86 19.18 9.08 -9.61
C ALA A 86 20.60 8.54 -9.66
N ASP A 87 21.53 9.32 -10.20
CA ASP A 87 22.96 9.00 -10.22
C ASP A 87 23.65 9.29 -8.88
N ARG A 88 23.09 10.19 -8.06
CA ARG A 88 23.53 10.47 -6.69
C ARG A 88 22.43 10.22 -5.65
N PRO A 89 22.75 9.74 -4.45
CA PRO A 89 21.76 9.50 -3.40
C PRO A 89 21.31 10.79 -2.68
N ASP A 90 22.18 11.80 -2.60
CA ASP A 90 21.91 13.06 -1.89
C ASP A 90 20.81 13.91 -2.56
N VAL A 91 20.63 13.74 -3.87
CA VAL A 91 19.58 14.43 -4.64
C VAL A 91 18.17 13.89 -4.37
N LEU A 92 18.02 12.73 -3.71
CA LEU A 92 16.69 12.17 -3.43
C LEU A 92 15.97 12.85 -2.25
N LYS A 93 16.72 13.48 -1.35
CA LYS A 93 16.17 14.07 -0.12
C LYS A 93 15.23 15.26 -0.34
N PRO A 94 15.53 16.22 -1.25
CA PRO A 94 14.60 17.31 -1.60
C PRO A 94 13.25 16.81 -2.14
N LEU A 95 13.25 15.64 -2.78
CA LEU A 95 12.06 15.04 -3.37
C LEU A 95 11.00 14.62 -2.33
N ASN A 96 11.41 14.38 -1.08
CA ASN A 96 10.49 14.11 0.02
C ASN A 96 9.49 15.26 0.21
N ARG A 97 9.98 16.51 0.20
CA ARG A 97 9.14 17.71 0.36
C ARG A 97 8.19 17.89 -0.83
N PHE A 98 8.66 17.58 -2.04
CA PHE A 98 7.81 17.63 -3.23
C PHE A 98 6.63 16.67 -3.09
N PHE A 99 6.87 15.42 -2.70
CA PHE A 99 5.78 14.46 -2.52
C PHE A 99 4.84 14.80 -1.37
N ASP A 100 5.37 15.32 -0.25
CA ASP A 100 4.55 15.81 0.86
C ASP A 100 3.60 16.93 0.40
N ASN A 101 4.11 17.88 -0.38
CA ASN A 101 3.29 18.96 -0.95
C ASN A 101 2.32 18.45 -2.01
N LEU A 102 2.74 17.56 -2.91
CA LEU A 102 1.88 17.03 -3.98
C LEU A 102 0.67 16.27 -3.39
N LEU A 103 0.89 15.48 -2.34
CA LEU A 103 -0.17 14.74 -1.66
C LEU A 103 -1.03 15.67 -0.78
N GLY A 104 -0.41 16.68 -0.16
CA GLY A 104 -1.08 17.68 0.67
C GLY A 104 -1.97 18.65 -0.12
N ASP A 105 -1.52 19.12 -1.27
CA ASP A 105 -2.16 20.23 -1.98
C ASP A 105 -3.20 19.80 -3.01
N LEU A 106 -3.30 18.50 -3.35
CA LEU A 106 -4.29 18.09 -4.35
C LEU A 106 -5.72 18.26 -3.80
N PRO A 107 -6.54 19.20 -4.34
CA PRO A 107 -7.83 19.54 -3.74
C PRO A 107 -8.81 18.36 -3.72
N LEU A 108 -8.71 17.48 -4.71
CA LEU A 108 -9.54 16.27 -4.81
C LEU A 108 -9.24 15.28 -3.68
N PHE A 109 -7.96 15.09 -3.33
CA PHE A 109 -7.57 14.18 -2.25
C PHE A 109 -7.98 14.74 -0.89
N GLN A 110 -7.74 16.03 -0.65
CA GLN A 110 -8.18 16.68 0.58
C GLN A 110 -9.70 16.64 0.74
N LYS A 111 -10.45 16.88 -0.34
CA LYS A 111 -11.92 16.77 -0.32
C LYS A 111 -12.39 15.35 0.00
N ARG A 112 -11.78 14.33 -0.61
CA ARG A 112 -12.11 12.92 -0.32
C ARG A 112 -11.80 12.56 1.13
N LYS A 113 -10.62 12.92 1.64
CA LYS A 113 -10.22 12.72 3.04
C LYS A 113 -11.19 13.40 4.00
N ASN A 114 -11.46 14.69 3.80
CA ASN A 114 -12.37 15.46 4.67
C ASN A 114 -13.79 14.92 4.65
N ASN A 115 -14.30 14.48 3.49
CA ASN A 115 -15.62 13.87 3.40
C ASN A 115 -15.67 12.53 4.15
N ALA A 116 -14.64 11.69 4.02
CA ALA A 116 -14.55 10.43 4.76
C ALA A 116 -14.53 10.68 6.28
N LEU A 117 -13.71 11.62 6.75
CA LEU A 117 -13.64 11.99 8.17
C LEU A 117 -14.98 12.51 8.70
N LYS A 118 -15.64 13.42 7.96
CA LYS A 118 -16.99 13.92 8.31
C LYS A 118 -18.05 12.82 8.37
N LEU A 119 -17.96 11.83 7.47
CA LEU A 119 -18.86 10.67 7.49
C LEU A 119 -18.63 9.82 8.74
N TYR A 120 -17.37 9.55 9.10
CA TYR A 120 -17.05 8.82 10.32
C TYR A 120 -17.50 9.57 11.57
N ASP A 121 -17.29 10.89 11.64
CA ASP A 121 -17.76 11.71 12.75
C ASP A 121 -19.27 11.70 12.89
N SER A 122 -20.00 11.83 11.78
CA SER A 122 -21.46 11.71 11.78
C SER A 122 -21.93 10.35 12.31
N ARG A 123 -21.29 9.25 11.88
CA ARG A 123 -21.62 7.89 12.34
C ARG A 123 -21.30 7.67 13.82
N ILE A 124 -20.15 8.16 14.29
CA ILE A 124 -19.74 8.10 15.69
C ILE A 124 -20.76 8.86 16.56
N ASN A 125 -21.11 10.08 16.16
CA ASN A 125 -22.08 10.90 16.89
C ASN A 125 -23.46 10.24 16.95
N TYR A 126 -23.92 9.66 15.83
CA TYR A 126 -25.16 8.89 15.79
C TYR A 126 -25.15 7.73 16.78
N ILE A 127 -24.09 6.91 16.81
CA ILE A 127 -23.99 5.79 17.75
C ILE A 127 -23.96 6.27 19.21
N LEU A 128 -23.24 7.37 19.50
CA LEU A 128 -23.22 7.95 20.85
C LEU A 128 -24.61 8.43 21.29
N GLN A 129 -25.38 9.05 20.38
CA GLN A 129 -26.76 9.44 20.64
C GLN A 129 -27.65 8.21 20.89
N THR A 130 -27.52 7.16 20.08
CA THR A 130 -28.27 5.90 20.27
C THR A 130 -27.95 5.23 21.61
N ILE A 131 -26.69 5.24 22.03
CA ILE A 131 -26.29 4.73 23.37
C ILE A 131 -26.96 5.56 24.47
N ALA A 132 -26.95 6.89 24.37
CA ALA A 132 -27.58 7.77 25.35
C ALA A 132 -29.12 7.59 25.43
N GLN A 133 -29.78 7.39 24.28
CA GLN A 133 -31.20 7.07 24.22
C GLN A 133 -31.50 5.71 24.87
N THR A 134 -30.66 4.71 24.61
CA THR A 134 -30.77 3.36 25.22
C THR A 134 -30.65 3.44 26.75
N ASP A 135 -29.70 4.24 27.26
CA ASP A 135 -29.54 4.45 28.70
C ASP A 135 -30.74 5.17 29.32
N SER A 136 -31.34 6.11 28.59
CA SER A 136 -32.55 6.82 29.01
C SER A 136 -33.76 5.89 29.06
N LEU A 137 -33.92 5.01 28.07
CA LEU A 137 -34.96 3.98 28.05
C LEU A 137 -34.80 3.02 29.22
N ARG A 138 -33.57 2.58 29.53
CA ARG A 138 -33.30 1.72 30.68
C ARG A 138 -33.67 2.39 32.00
N LYS A 139 -33.35 3.67 32.18
CA LYS A 139 -33.77 4.46 33.35
C LYS A 139 -35.28 4.55 33.47
N ALA A 140 -35.98 4.81 32.37
CA ALA A 140 -37.45 4.88 32.36
C ALA A 140 -38.09 3.54 32.75
N ILE A 141 -37.55 2.43 32.24
CA ILE A 141 -37.98 1.07 32.63
C ILE A 141 -37.74 0.83 34.12
N ASN A 142 -36.55 1.14 34.63
CA ASN A 142 -36.22 0.95 36.04
C ASN A 142 -37.10 1.78 36.97
N ASN A 143 -37.38 3.04 36.61
CA ASN A 143 -38.29 3.91 37.35
C ASN A 143 -39.73 3.35 37.34
N ALA A 144 -40.19 2.79 36.22
CA ALA A 144 -41.51 2.16 36.14
C ALA A 144 -41.61 0.93 37.06
N ILE A 145 -40.55 0.11 37.13
CA ILE A 145 -40.46 -1.03 38.05
C ILE A 145 -40.53 -0.56 39.51
N GLU A 146 -39.75 0.45 39.87
CA GLU A 146 -39.70 0.98 41.24
C GLU A 146 -41.06 1.55 41.67
N ASN A 147 -41.74 2.28 40.78
CA ASN A 147 -43.06 2.84 41.06
C ASN A 147 -44.13 1.75 41.21
N MET A 148 -44.05 0.64 40.47
CA MET A 148 -44.92 -0.51 40.68
C MET A 148 -44.66 -1.22 42.01
N GLY A 149 -43.39 -1.32 42.43
CA GLY A 149 -43.04 -1.88 43.74
C GLY A 149 -43.53 -1.05 44.93
N LYS A 150 -43.71 0.27 44.75
CA LYS A 150 -44.21 1.20 45.78
C LYS A 150 -45.75 1.28 45.84
N GLY A 151 -46.45 0.88 44.79
CA GLY A 151 -47.90 0.95 44.67
C GLY A 151 -48.63 -0.31 45.13
N GLY A 152 -48.54 -0.65 46.42
CA GLY A 152 -49.47 -1.58 47.07
C GLY A 152 -49.30 -3.08 46.76
N ALA A 153 -49.27 -3.88 47.82
CA ALA A 153 -49.15 -5.34 47.80
C ALA A 153 -50.21 -6.03 46.90
N ASN A 154 -49.73 -6.97 46.05
CA ASN A 154 -50.33 -8.25 45.64
C ASN A 154 -50.13 -8.52 44.13
N GLY A 155 -48.98 -9.10 43.79
CA GLY A 155 -48.76 -9.59 42.43
C GLY A 155 -47.35 -10.12 42.22
N LYS A 156 -47.12 -11.40 42.57
CA LYS A 156 -45.99 -12.15 42.05
C LYS A 156 -46.14 -12.25 40.52
N GLY A 157 -45.47 -11.38 39.78
CA GLY A 157 -45.44 -11.48 38.32
C GLY A 157 -44.56 -10.41 37.69
N ASN A 158 -43.38 -10.80 37.22
CA ASN A 158 -42.46 -9.95 36.45
C ASN A 158 -42.97 -9.65 35.02
N ASN A 159 -44.29 -9.52 34.83
CA ASN A 159 -44.94 -9.32 33.54
C ASN A 159 -45.70 -7.98 33.57
N ILE A 160 -45.26 -7.01 32.77
CA ILE A 160 -46.00 -5.74 32.55
C ILE A 160 -46.64 -5.83 31.17
N ILE A 161 -47.90 -5.37 31.08
CA ILE A 161 -48.58 -5.20 29.80
C ILE A 161 -48.35 -3.76 29.33
N VAL A 162 -47.54 -3.58 28.29
CA VAL A 162 -47.37 -2.27 27.62
C VAL A 162 -47.97 -2.38 26.23
N GLY A 163 -49.01 -1.59 25.95
CA GLY A 163 -49.70 -1.63 24.65
C GLY A 163 -50.37 -2.96 24.32
N GLY A 164 -50.78 -3.74 25.32
CA GLY A 164 -51.42 -5.05 25.13
C GLY A 164 -50.46 -6.25 25.07
N THR A 165 -49.13 -6.05 25.15
CA THR A 165 -48.15 -7.13 25.12
C THR A 165 -47.52 -7.36 26.50
N GLN A 166 -47.50 -8.62 26.98
CA GLN A 166 -46.79 -8.99 28.20
C GLN A 166 -45.27 -8.96 27.97
N ILE A 167 -44.55 -8.18 28.77
CA ILE A 167 -43.10 -8.02 28.71
C ILE A 167 -42.46 -8.66 29.94
N LYS A 168 -41.50 -9.57 29.72
CA LYS A 168 -40.63 -10.13 30.76
C LYS A 168 -39.41 -9.20 30.95
N PHE A 169 -39.26 -8.61 32.14
CA PHE A 169 -38.21 -7.62 32.43
C PHE A 169 -36.76 -8.12 32.29
N PRO A 170 -36.40 -9.30 32.83
CA PRO A 170 -35.01 -9.76 32.79
C PRO A 170 -34.53 -9.98 31.35
N GLU A 171 -35.43 -10.40 30.47
CA GLU A 171 -35.16 -10.67 29.06
C GLU A 171 -34.94 -9.35 28.30
N LYS A 172 -35.78 -8.34 28.53
CA LYS A 172 -35.66 -7.04 27.84
C LYS A 172 -34.48 -6.20 28.31
N GLU A 173 -34.11 -6.28 29.60
CA GLU A 173 -32.89 -5.62 30.09
C GLU A 173 -31.63 -6.31 29.54
N TYR A 174 -31.64 -7.64 29.45
CA TYR A 174 -30.59 -8.41 28.81
C TYR A 174 -30.45 -8.06 27.32
N ASP A 175 -31.56 -7.96 26.57
CA ASP A 175 -31.57 -7.57 25.16
C ASP A 175 -30.98 -6.16 24.96
N LEU A 176 -31.39 -5.18 25.77
CA LEU A 176 -30.86 -3.82 25.73
C LEU A 176 -29.36 -3.78 26.06
N PHE A 177 -28.91 -4.63 26.99
CA PHE A 177 -27.49 -4.76 27.31
C PHE A 177 -26.69 -5.35 26.13
N GLN A 178 -27.20 -6.40 25.48
CA GLN A 178 -26.56 -6.99 24.31
C GLN A 178 -26.48 -6.01 23.13
N GLU A 179 -27.56 -5.27 22.86
CA GLU A 179 -27.55 -4.23 21.82
C GLU A 179 -26.58 -3.11 22.16
N LYS A 180 -26.52 -2.65 23.42
CA LYS A 180 -25.51 -1.66 23.85
C LYS A 180 -24.09 -2.18 23.64
N LYS A 181 -23.81 -3.44 23.97
CA LYS A 181 -22.49 -4.06 23.76
C LYS A 181 -22.10 -4.02 22.28
N LYS A 182 -23.00 -4.42 21.38
CA LYS A 182 -22.78 -4.34 19.91
C LYS A 182 -22.49 -2.90 19.45
N LEU A 183 -23.23 -1.92 19.97
CA LEU A 183 -23.01 -0.50 19.65
C LEU A 183 -21.62 -0.02 20.09
N VAL A 184 -21.14 -0.43 21.27
CA VAL A 184 -19.80 -0.08 21.78
C VAL A 184 -18.69 -0.74 20.95
N GLU A 185 -18.85 -1.99 20.55
CA GLU A 185 -17.91 -2.67 19.65
C GLU A 185 -17.84 -1.97 18.29
N ASN A 186 -18.99 -1.61 17.72
CA ASN A 186 -19.07 -0.87 16.46
C ASN A 186 -18.45 0.53 16.57
N LEU A 187 -18.66 1.22 17.69
CA LEU A 187 -18.03 2.51 17.98
C LEU A 187 -16.50 2.40 17.99
N THR A 188 -15.97 1.35 18.62
CA THR A 188 -14.51 1.10 18.69
C THR A 188 -13.95 0.84 17.29
N LYS A 189 -14.62 0.00 16.49
CA LYS A 189 -14.25 -0.25 15.10
C LYS A 189 -14.27 1.02 14.25
N LEU A 190 -15.33 1.84 14.35
CA LEU A 190 -15.46 3.09 13.59
C LEU A 190 -14.38 4.11 13.97
N LYS A 191 -14.00 4.19 15.26
CA LYS A 191 -12.88 5.03 15.70
C LYS A 191 -11.55 4.56 15.08
N GLY A 192 -11.32 3.25 15.03
CA GLY A 192 -10.16 2.67 14.35
C GLY A 192 -10.13 3.03 12.85
N MET A 193 -11.25 2.81 12.16
CA MET A 193 -11.40 3.16 10.74
C MET A 193 -11.20 4.66 10.49
N LYS A 194 -11.65 5.54 11.38
CA LYS A 194 -11.40 6.99 11.30
C LYS A 194 -9.91 7.32 11.37
N ILE A 195 -9.19 6.69 12.29
CA ILE A 195 -7.73 6.87 12.45
C ILE A 195 -7.01 6.36 11.20
N GLU A 196 -7.41 5.22 10.66
CA GLU A 196 -6.84 4.70 9.42
C GLU A 196 -7.13 5.63 8.25
N ALA A 197 -8.36 6.11 8.11
CA ALA A 197 -8.77 7.06 7.07
C ALA A 197 -7.98 8.36 7.10
N ASP A 198 -7.57 8.81 8.28
CA ASP A 198 -6.70 9.97 8.44
C ASP A 198 -5.26 9.70 7.94
N LYS A 199 -4.80 8.45 8.07
CA LYS A 199 -3.46 7.97 7.69
C LYS A 199 -3.34 7.54 6.21
N ILE A 200 -4.45 7.39 5.47
CA ILE A 200 -4.46 6.92 4.07
C ILE A 200 -3.52 7.72 3.15
N LEU A 201 -3.17 8.97 3.50
CA LEU A 201 -2.36 9.86 2.67
C LEU A 201 -0.91 10.07 3.14
N LEU A 202 -0.42 9.30 4.13
CA LEU A 202 0.96 9.45 4.60
C LEU A 202 1.93 8.73 3.66
N LEU A 203 2.93 9.48 3.15
CA LEU A 203 4.13 8.91 2.55
C LEU A 203 4.87 8.14 3.65
N ASN A 204 4.69 6.81 3.69
CA ASN A 204 5.25 5.97 4.76
C ASN A 204 6.75 5.70 4.64
N SER A 205 7.42 6.21 3.60
CA SER A 205 8.85 5.99 3.37
C SER A 205 9.50 7.24 2.80
N TYR A 206 10.43 7.80 3.56
CA TYR A 206 11.35 8.83 3.09
C TYR A 206 12.51 8.19 2.33
N PHE A 207 13.05 8.89 1.34
CA PHE A 207 14.30 8.45 0.71
C PHE A 207 15.43 8.46 1.77
N PRO A 208 16.07 7.32 2.06
CA PRO A 208 17.15 7.25 3.03
C PRO A 208 18.41 7.94 2.49
N ASP A 209 19.25 8.49 3.37
CA ASP A 209 20.47 9.20 2.98
C ASP A 209 21.48 8.30 2.23
N ASN A 210 21.35 6.97 2.33
CA ASN A 210 22.22 5.95 1.73
C ASN A 210 21.50 5.01 0.75
N ALA A 211 20.58 5.54 -0.06
CA ALA A 211 19.94 4.77 -1.11
C ALA A 211 20.98 4.13 -2.07
N PRO A 212 20.79 2.87 -2.49
CA PRO A 212 21.74 2.20 -3.38
C PRO A 212 21.82 2.96 -4.70
N VAL A 213 23.03 3.37 -5.06
CA VAL A 213 23.31 4.16 -6.27
C VAL A 213 22.95 3.33 -7.50
N TYR A 214 22.08 3.87 -8.36
CA TYR A 214 21.84 3.29 -9.68
C TYR A 214 23.07 3.57 -10.55
N SER A 215 23.98 2.60 -10.62
CA SER A 215 25.14 2.67 -11.51
C SER A 215 24.79 2.00 -12.84
N PRO A 216 24.61 2.77 -13.94
CA PRO A 216 24.41 2.21 -15.28
C PRO A 216 25.65 1.42 -15.77
N PHE A 217 26.80 1.61 -15.12
CA PHE A 217 28.07 0.97 -15.46
C PHE A 217 28.00 -0.56 -15.38
N TRP A 218 27.22 -1.13 -14.46
CA TRP A 218 27.14 -2.58 -14.25
C TRP A 218 26.21 -3.31 -15.23
N GLN A 219 25.26 -2.64 -15.88
CA GLN A 219 24.34 -3.28 -16.84
C GLN A 219 24.99 -3.44 -18.22
N ASN A 220 25.73 -2.42 -18.68
CA ASN A 220 26.38 -2.43 -19.99
C ASN A 220 27.66 -3.30 -20.03
N TYR A 221 28.23 -3.62 -18.86
CA TYR A 221 29.42 -4.47 -18.78
C TYR A 221 29.17 -5.93 -19.16
N LYS A 222 27.91 -6.42 -19.10
CA LYS A 222 27.62 -7.80 -19.53
C LYS A 222 27.88 -8.01 -21.02
N LEU A 223 27.49 -7.04 -21.86
CA LEU A 223 27.74 -7.10 -23.30
C LEU A 223 29.22 -6.81 -23.60
N SER A 224 29.79 -5.79 -22.95
CA SER A 224 31.21 -5.43 -23.15
C SER A 224 32.14 -6.58 -22.75
N PHE A 225 31.88 -7.26 -21.64
CA PHE A 225 32.65 -8.42 -21.19
C PHE A 225 32.64 -9.56 -22.20
N VAL A 226 31.49 -9.86 -22.82
CA VAL A 226 31.39 -10.89 -23.87
C VAL A 226 32.22 -10.51 -25.10
N VAL A 227 32.18 -9.24 -25.53
CA VAL A 227 32.97 -8.74 -26.67
C VAL A 227 34.47 -8.75 -26.36
N THR A 228 34.87 -8.32 -25.17
CA THR A 228 36.29 -8.34 -24.75
C THR A 228 36.83 -9.76 -24.68
N MET A 229 36.04 -10.72 -24.18
CA MET A 229 36.43 -12.13 -24.12
C MET A 229 36.62 -12.72 -25.53
N LEU A 230 35.73 -12.39 -26.47
CA LEU A 230 35.84 -12.80 -27.86
C LEU A 230 37.12 -12.27 -28.54
N ILE A 231 37.45 -11.00 -28.32
CA ILE A 231 38.66 -10.37 -28.86
C ILE A 231 39.92 -11.03 -28.28
N LEU A 232 39.95 -11.29 -26.97
CA LEU A 232 41.07 -11.95 -26.31
C LEU A 232 41.32 -13.35 -26.88
N LEU A 233 40.24 -14.09 -27.16
CA LEU A 233 40.30 -15.45 -27.69
C LEU A 233 40.86 -15.48 -29.13
N LEU A 234 40.47 -14.51 -29.97
CA LEU A 234 41.05 -14.31 -31.30
C LEU A 234 42.54 -13.96 -31.24
N LEU A 235 42.95 -13.11 -30.28
CA LEU A 235 44.34 -12.76 -30.06
C LEU A 235 45.19 -13.97 -29.67
N ILE A 236 44.67 -14.84 -28.80
CA ILE A 236 45.35 -16.09 -28.41
C ILE A 236 45.55 -17.00 -29.62
N PHE A 237 44.51 -17.20 -30.44
CA PHE A 237 44.63 -17.99 -31.67
C PHE A 237 45.69 -17.45 -32.62
N TYR A 238 45.69 -16.13 -32.85
CA TYR A 238 46.68 -15.47 -33.68
C TYR A 238 48.11 -15.69 -33.14
N PHE A 239 48.29 -15.65 -31.81
CA PHE A 239 49.57 -15.88 -31.17
C PHE A 239 50.06 -17.33 -31.34
N ILE A 240 49.16 -18.31 -31.23
CA ILE A 240 49.47 -19.73 -31.46
C ILE A 240 49.87 -19.96 -32.91
N ASP A 241 49.14 -19.39 -33.87
CA ASP A 241 49.46 -19.50 -35.30
C ASP A 241 50.83 -18.87 -35.62
N LEU A 242 51.13 -17.72 -35.04
CA LEU A 242 52.40 -17.04 -35.22
C LEU A 242 53.57 -17.84 -34.63
N LEU A 243 53.41 -18.43 -33.44
CA LEU A 243 54.39 -19.34 -32.84
C LEU A 243 54.61 -20.59 -33.70
N THR A 244 53.52 -21.17 -34.22
CA THR A 244 53.58 -22.35 -35.08
C THR A 244 54.27 -22.05 -36.41
N TYR A 245 53.99 -20.88 -37.01
CA TYR A 245 54.64 -20.41 -38.22
C TYR A 245 56.14 -20.18 -38.02
N LEU A 246 56.55 -19.51 -36.94
CA LEU A 246 57.94 -19.29 -36.59
C LEU A 246 58.69 -20.61 -36.35
N ASN A 247 58.07 -21.55 -35.64
CA ASN A 247 58.67 -22.86 -35.38
C ASN A 247 58.86 -23.67 -36.68
N ARG A 248 57.87 -23.63 -37.58
CA ARG A 248 57.95 -24.30 -38.89
C ARG A 248 59.07 -23.72 -39.77
N LYS A 249 59.24 -22.39 -39.74
CA LYS A 249 60.31 -21.69 -40.46
C LYS A 249 61.69 -21.93 -39.85
N TYR A 250 61.78 -22.06 -38.54
CA TYR A 250 63.03 -22.41 -37.84
C TYR A 250 63.50 -23.82 -38.24
N HIS A 251 62.60 -24.81 -38.24
CA HIS A 251 62.93 -26.17 -38.67
C HIS A 251 63.26 -26.29 -40.16
N SER A 252 62.61 -25.52 -41.04
CA SER A 252 62.97 -25.51 -42.47
C SER A 252 64.33 -24.85 -42.74
N ALA A 253 64.73 -23.88 -41.92
CA ALA A 253 66.06 -23.25 -42.00
C ALA A 253 67.19 -24.16 -41.49
N LEU A 254 66.91 -25.09 -40.57
CA LEU A 254 67.88 -26.11 -40.14
C LEU A 254 68.07 -27.21 -41.21
N ASN A 255 66.99 -27.72 -41.79
CA ASN A 255 67.05 -28.79 -42.79
C ASN A 255 67.51 -28.30 -44.19
N GLY A 256 67.49 -26.99 -44.44
CA GLY A 256 67.99 -26.38 -45.68
C GLY A 256 69.51 -26.13 -45.71
N LYS A 257 70.23 -26.40 -44.62
CA LYS A 257 71.69 -26.23 -44.53
C LYS A 257 72.49 -27.55 -44.68
N GLU A 258 71.82 -28.69 -44.87
CA GLU A 258 72.45 -30.00 -45.12
C GLU A 258 72.39 -30.45 -46.59
N LYS A 259 72.43 -29.53 -47.57
CA LYS A 259 72.67 -29.88 -48.97
C LYS A 259 73.79 -29.05 -49.57
#